data_AF-A0A0N0XLH0-F1
#
_entry.id   AF-A0A0N0XLH0-F1
#
_cell.length_a   1.000
_cell.length_b   1.000
_cell.length_c   1.000
_cell.angle_alpha   90.00
_cell.angle_beta   90.00
_cell.angle_gamma   90.00
#
_symmetry.space_group_name_H-M   'P 1'
#
loop_
_entity.id
_entity.type
_entity.pdbx_description
1 polymer ?
#
loop_
_entity_poly.entity_id
_entity_poly.type
_entity_poly.pdbx_seq_one_letter_code
_entity_poly.pdbx_strand_id
1 'polypeptide(L)' 'MSISALGSGLAGMQAYQSMANGSAGKVASSSTTGDTDAMASGLIGGVVAKDGFAAAAKVVKSANEMIGTLINTTA' A
#
# COMPACT_ATOMS: atom_id res chain seq x y z
N MET A 1 -3.20 15.77 -14.82
CA MET A 1 -3.16 14.30 -14.65
C MET A 1 -2.29 13.85 -13.47
N SER A 2 -1.16 14.51 -13.17
CA SER A 2 -0.25 14.08 -12.09
C SER A 2 -0.78 14.28 -10.65
N ILE A 3 -1.62 15.28 -10.39
CA ILE A 3 -2.22 15.49 -9.04
C ILE A 3 -3.26 14.42 -8.71
N SER A 4 -4.08 14.01 -9.69
CA SER A 4 -5.04 12.92 -9.51
C SER A 4 -4.34 11.58 -9.29
N ALA A 5 -3.20 11.33 -9.96
CA ALA A 5 -2.38 10.13 -9.77
C ALA A 5 -1.68 10.11 -8.40
N LEU A 6 -1.22 11.27 -7.91
CA LEU A 6 -0.66 11.44 -6.57
C LEU A 6 -1.73 11.19 -5.49
N GLY A 7 -2.92 11.76 -5.67
CA GLY A 7 -4.07 11.56 -4.77
C GLY A 7 -4.57 10.11 -4.76
N SER A 8 -4.70 9.47 -5.92
CA SER A 8 -5.09 8.06 -6.02
C SER A 8 -4.02 7.12 -5.47
N GLY A 9 -2.74 7.47 -5.65
CA GLY A 9 -1.62 6.73 -5.09
C GLY A 9 -1.60 6.80 -3.56
N LEU A 10 -1.83 7.99 -2.98
CA LEU A 10 -1.90 8.17 -1.54
C LEU A 10 -3.13 7.50 -0.92
N ALA A 11 -4.30 7.60 -1.58
CA ALA A 11 -5.50 6.89 -1.18
C ALA A 11 -5.31 5.36 -1.25
N GLY A 12 -4.64 4.87 -2.29
CA GLY A 12 -4.25 3.46 -2.40
C GLY A 12 -3.34 3.02 -1.27
N MET A 13 -2.32 3.83 -0.93
CA MET A 13 -1.42 3.58 0.20
C MET A 13 -2.19 3.49 1.53
N GLN A 14 -3.14 4.39 1.79
CA GLN A 14 -3.98 4.33 2.99
C GLN A 14 -4.89 3.09 3.02
N ALA A 15 -5.47 2.70 1.89
CA ALA A 15 -6.29 1.50 1.79
C ALA A 15 -5.47 0.23 2.10
N TYR A 16 -4.25 0.12 1.55
CA TYR A 16 -3.36 -0.99 1.85
C TYR A 16 -2.87 -0.97 3.30
N GLN A 17 -2.66 0.20 3.89
CA GLN A 17 -2.31 0.31 5.30
C GLN A 17 -3.43 -0.21 6.22
N SER A 18 -4.69 0.08 5.88
CA SER A 18 -5.86 -0.47 6.58
C SER A 18 -5.96 -2.00 6.41
N MET A 19 -5.71 -2.51 5.20
CA MET A 19 -5.65 -3.96 4.95
C MET A 19 -4.52 -4.67 5.70
N ALA A 20 -3.34 -4.04 5.79
CA ALA A 20 -2.21 -4.56 6.56
C ALA A 20 -2.55 -4.63 8.05
N ASN A 21 -3.21 -3.59 8.59
CA ASN A 21 -3.64 -3.56 9.98
C ASN A 21 -4.72 -4.62 10.27
N GLY A 22 -5.69 -4.79 9.36
CA GLY A 22 -6.70 -5.84 9.46
C GLY A 22 -6.11 -7.25 9.38
N SER A 23 -5.10 -7.45 8.51
CA SER A 23 -4.34 -8.70 8.41
C SER A 23 -3.53 -9.00 9.67
N ALA A 24 -2.83 -8.00 10.21
CA ALA A 24 -2.10 -8.13 11.47
C ALA A 24 -3.05 -8.51 12.62
N GLY A 25 -4.26 -7.92 12.66
CA GLY A 25 -5.31 -8.32 13.59
C GLY A 25 -5.73 -9.78 13.44
N LYS A 26 -5.92 -10.25 12.20
CA LYS A 26 -6.23 -11.68 11.92
C LYS A 26 -5.11 -12.60 12.37
N VAL A 27 -3.85 -12.28 12.08
CA VAL A 27 -2.68 -13.07 12.52
C VAL A 27 -2.58 -13.10 14.05
N ALA A 28 -2.77 -11.96 14.72
CA ALA A 28 -2.73 -11.87 16.17
C ALA A 28 -3.85 -12.69 16.84
N SER A 29 -5.09 -12.54 16.37
CA SER A 29 -6.25 -13.29 16.90
C SER A 29 -6.13 -14.79 16.62
N SER A 30 -5.65 -15.16 15.43
CA SER A 30 -5.38 -16.55 15.07
C SER A 30 -4.29 -17.18 15.94
N SER A 31 -3.20 -16.45 16.21
CA SER A 31 -2.12 -16.89 17.10
C SER A 31 -2.62 -17.23 18.50
N THR A 32 -3.64 -16.51 18.99
CA THR A 32 -4.27 -16.79 20.29
C THR A 32 -5.28 -17.93 20.28
N THR A 33 -5.84 -18.29 19.12
CA THR A 33 -6.91 -19.30 18.99
C THR A 33 -6.43 -20.62 18.36
N GLY A 34 -5.20 -20.67 17.84
CA GLY A 34 -4.63 -21.85 17.18
C GLY A 34 -5.17 -22.11 15.78
N ASP A 35 -5.92 -21.17 15.19
CA ASP A 35 -6.51 -21.30 13.85
C ASP A 35 -5.47 -20.96 12.77
N THR A 36 -4.73 -21.95 12.31
CA THR A 36 -3.65 -21.78 11.30
C THR A 36 -4.14 -21.27 9.94
N ASP A 37 -5.40 -21.51 9.55
CA ASP A 37 -5.95 -21.02 8.29
C ASP A 37 -6.20 -19.51 8.35
N ALA A 38 -6.74 -19.03 9.47
CA ALA A 38 -6.86 -17.60 9.73
C ALA A 38 -5.49 -16.91 9.81
N MET A 39 -4.46 -17.62 10.31
CA MET A 39 -3.07 -17.12 10.33
C MET A 39 -2.52 -16.95 8.91
N ALA A 40 -2.65 -18.00 8.09
CA ALA A 40 -2.15 -18.01 6.72
C ALA A 40 -2.87 -16.95 5.87
N SER A 41 -4.19 -16.84 6.00
CA SER A 41 -4.99 -15.82 5.33
C SER A 41 -4.58 -14.40 5.75
N GLY A 42 -4.33 -14.18 7.04
CA GLY A 42 -3.82 -12.92 7.55
C GLY A 42 -2.41 -12.60 7.05
N LEU A 43 -1.51 -13.58 6.99
CA LEU A 43 -0.15 -13.38 6.48
C LEU A 43 -0.16 -13.01 4.98
N ILE A 44 -0.94 -13.74 4.17
CA ILE A 44 -1.11 -13.48 2.74
C ILE A 44 -1.71 -12.08 2.54
N GLY A 45 -2.74 -11.73 3.29
CA GLY A 45 -3.34 -10.39 3.23
C GLY A 45 -2.34 -9.28 3.59
N GLY A 46 -1.45 -9.53 4.55
CA GLY A 46 -0.36 -8.61 4.91
C GLY A 46 0.68 -8.46 3.82
N VAL A 47 1.08 -9.55 3.15
CA VAL A 47 2.01 -9.52 2.01
C VAL A 47 1.41 -8.78 0.82
N VAL A 48 0.17 -9.09 0.46
CA VAL A 48 -0.56 -8.39 -0.62
C VAL A 48 -0.68 -6.89 -0.33
N ALA A 49 -0.98 -6.52 0.92
CA ALA A 49 -1.05 -5.13 1.33
C ALA A 49 0.32 -4.43 1.21
N LYS A 50 1.41 -5.09 1.62
CA LYS A 50 2.78 -4.57 1.48
C LYS A 50 3.15 -4.35 0.02
N ASP A 51 2.90 -5.34 -0.84
CA ASP A 51 3.23 -5.26 -2.26
C ASP A 51 2.38 -4.20 -2.98
N GLY A 52 1.08 -4.12 -2.65
CA GLY A 52 0.18 -3.09 -3.15
C GLY A 52 0.59 -1.68 -2.74
N PHE A 53 1.01 -1.50 -1.49
CA PHE A 53 1.57 -0.24 -1.00
C PHE A 53 2.86 0.13 -1.74
N ALA A 54 3.77 -0.82 -1.96
CA ALA A 54 5.02 -0.58 -2.69
C ALA A 54 4.78 -0.21 -4.16
N ALA A 55 3.80 -0.85 -4.81
CA ALA A 55 3.39 -0.50 -6.17
C ALA A 55 2.80 0.93 -6.21
N ALA A 56 1.91 1.26 -5.29
CA ALA A 56 1.35 2.61 -5.18
C ALA A 56 2.43 3.67 -4.92
N ALA A 57 3.39 3.37 -4.04
CA ALA A 57 4.53 4.24 -3.75
C ALA A 57 5.42 4.47 -4.98
N LYS A 58 5.64 3.45 -5.82
CA LYS A 58 6.37 3.61 -7.10
C LYS A 58 5.62 4.53 -8.06
N VAL A 59 4.30 4.38 -8.19
CA VAL A 59 3.47 5.26 -9.04
C VAL A 59 3.55 6.70 -8.55
N VAL A 60 3.43 6.93 -7.24
CA VAL A 60 3.58 8.25 -6.62
C VAL A 60 4.97 8.83 -6.90
N LYS A 61 6.03 8.04 -6.74
CA LYS A 61 7.41 8.47 -7.01
C LYS A 61 7.61 8.86 -8.47
N SER A 62 7.17 8.03 -9.42
CA SER A 62 7.24 8.33 -10.85
C SER A 62 6.43 9.57 -11.22
N ALA A 63 5.26 9.76 -10.60
CA ALA A 63 4.47 10.98 -10.78
C ALA A 63 5.22 12.23 -10.26
N ASN A 64 5.90 12.12 -9.11
CA ASN A 64 6.68 13.21 -8.54
C ASN A 64 7.92 13.54 -9.38
N GLU A 65 8.62 12.52 -9.89
CA GLU A 65 9.76 12.69 -10.80
C GLU A 65 9.35 13.37 -12.11
N MET A 66 8.19 13.01 -12.68
CA MET A 66 7.63 13.71 -13.85
C MET A 66 7.27 15.18 -13.56
N ILE A 67 6.72 15.48 -12.37
CA ILE A 67 6.46 16.87 -11.98
C ILE A 67 7.79 17.64 -11.85
N GLY A 68 8.80 17.05 -11.21
CA GLY A 68 10.11 17.66 -11.05
C GLY A 68 10.82 17.95 -12.38
N THR A 69 10.75 17.04 -13.35
CA THR A 69 11.33 17.24 -14.68
C THR A 69 10.58 18.29 -15.50
N LEU A 70 9.25 18.36 -15.37
CA LEU A 70 8.45 19.42 -16.01
C LEU A 70 8.81 20.80 -15.44
N ILE A 71 8.90 20.94 -14.11
CA ILE A 71 9.27 22.21 -13.45
C ILE A 71 10.66 22.66 -13.88
N ASN A 72 11.65 21.75 -13.89
CA ASN A 72 13.02 22.05 -14.31
C ASN A 72 13.16 22.36 -15.82
N THR A 73 12.20 21.95 -16.64
CA THR A 73 12.19 22.26 -18.08
C THR A 73 11.53 23.61 -18.37
N THR A 74 10.62 24.07 -17.50
CA THR A 74 9.96 25.38 -17.59
C THR A 74 10.66 26.50 -16.81
N ALA A 75 11.74 26.19 -16.07
CA ALA A 75 12.60 27.14 -15.36
C ALA A 75 13.89 27.38 -16.14
#